data_AF-A0A2G5T8N7-F1
#
_entry.id   AF-A0A2G5T8N7-F1
#
_cell.length_a   1.000
_cell.length_b   1.000
_cell.length_c   1.000
_cell.angle_alpha   90.00
_cell.angle_beta   90.00
_cell.angle_gamma   90.00
#
_symmetry.space_group_name_H-M   'P 1'
#
loop_
_entity.id
_entity.type
_entity.pdbx_description
1 polymer ?
#
loop_
_entity_poly.entity_id
_entity_poly.type
_entity_poly.pdbx_seq_one_letter_code
_entity_poly.pdbx_strand_id
1 'polypeptide(L)'
;MYGVIISFLAVQFVYRACVLTTPKWTKKFDGWKLSIWVFYVFIMGIVWSTGVEIAHPDEEVYQYSEKEILANYGVHVRNIPMFSILAYVKKNGLLVRKNILSVPER
;
A
#
# COMPACT_ATOMS: atom_id res chain seq x y z
N MET A 1 -7.41 0.87 -0.19
CA MET A 1 -8.42 1.67 -0.92
C MET A 1 -7.81 2.63 -1.93
N TYR A 2 -6.82 3.44 -1.57
CA TYR A 2 -6.20 4.41 -2.50
C TYR A 2 -5.68 3.80 -3.81
N GLY A 3 -5.06 2.61 -3.75
CA GLY A 3 -4.58 1.91 -4.96
C GLY A 3 -5.66 1.66 -6.02
N VAL A 4 -6.86 1.26 -5.61
CA VAL A 4 -8.00 1.00 -6.52
C VAL A 4 -8.41 2.29 -7.25
N ILE A 5 -8.50 3.40 -6.51
CA ILE A 5 -8.93 4.69 -7.05
C ILE A 5 -7.92 5.20 -8.08
N ILE A 6 -6.62 5.12 -7.75
CA ILE A 6 -5.55 5.56 -8.65
C ILE A 6 -5.51 4.70 -9.91
N SER A 7 -5.61 3.38 -9.78
CA SER A 7 -5.67 2.48 -10.93
C SER A 7 -6.91 2.75 -11.79
N PHE A 8 -8.06 2.98 -11.18
CA PHE A 8 -9.29 3.31 -11.91
C PHE A 8 -9.16 4.63 -12.69
N LEU A 9 -8.60 5.68 -12.07
CA LEU A 9 -8.30 6.94 -12.73
C LEU A 9 -7.33 6.74 -13.91
N ALA A 10 -6.27 5.94 -13.73
CA ALA A 10 -5.32 5.63 -14.79
C ALA A 10 -6.01 4.97 -16.00
N VAL A 11 -6.91 4.01 -15.77
CA VAL A 11 -7.69 3.37 -16.87
C VAL A 11 -8.54 4.39 -17.62
N GLN A 12 -9.18 5.33 -16.92
CA GLN A 12 -9.97 6.38 -17.56
C GLN A 12 -9.11 7.32 -18.41
N PHE A 13 -7.91 7.69 -17.94
CA PHE A 13 -6.97 8.50 -18.72
C PHE A 13 -6.48 7.78 -19.96
N VAL A 14 -6.12 6.50 -19.84
CA VAL A 14 -5.70 5.67 -20.97
C VAL A 14 -6.83 5.55 -21.98
N TYR A 15 -8.06 5.31 -21.53
CA TYR A 15 -9.22 5.25 -22.41
C TYR A 15 -9.42 6.55 -23.20
N ARG A 16 -9.40 7.72 -22.51
CA ARG A 16 -9.52 9.03 -23.16
C ARG A 16 -8.38 9.30 -24.14
N ALA A 17 -7.15 8.94 -23.79
CA ALA A 17 -6.00 9.09 -24.67
C ALA A 17 -6.13 8.22 -25.93
N CYS A 18 -6.61 6.99 -25.81
CA CYS A 18 -6.87 6.10 -26.95
C CYS A 18 -7.94 6.65 -27.89
N VAL A 19 -9.03 7.22 -27.35
CA VAL A 19 -10.10 7.84 -28.15
C VAL A 19 -9.57 9.05 -28.92
N LEU A 20 -8.74 9.89 -28.29
CA LEU A 20 -8.23 11.13 -28.88
C LEU A 20 -7.14 10.92 -29.95
N THR A 21 -6.28 9.91 -29.78
CA THR A 21 -5.10 9.72 -30.64
C THR A 21 -5.34 8.83 -31.86
N THR A 22 -6.24 7.83 -31.81
CA THR A 22 -6.64 7.08 -33.01
C THR A 22 -7.85 6.16 -32.76
N PRO A 23 -8.92 6.21 -33.57
CA PRO A 23 -10.12 5.39 -33.36
C PRO A 23 -9.90 3.87 -33.51
N LYS A 24 -8.78 3.44 -34.10
CA LYS A 24 -8.41 2.01 -34.21
C LYS A 24 -8.03 1.39 -32.85
N TRP A 25 -7.51 2.19 -31.90
CA TRP A 25 -7.16 1.72 -30.56
C TRP A 25 -8.39 1.52 -29.67
N THR A 26 -9.49 2.19 -29.98
CA THR A 26 -10.78 2.02 -29.28
C THR A 26 -11.31 0.58 -29.37
N LYS A 27 -11.01 -0.16 -30.45
CA LYS A 27 -11.30 -1.60 -30.57
C LYS A 27 -10.59 -2.47 -29.52
N LYS A 28 -9.57 -1.94 -28.84
CA LYS A 28 -8.85 -2.62 -27.76
C LYS A 28 -9.56 -2.48 -26.42
N PHE A 29 -10.49 -1.52 -26.31
CA PHE A 29 -11.38 -1.32 -25.17
C PHE A 29 -12.80 -1.85 -25.41
N ASP A 30 -13.05 -2.45 -26.58
CA ASP A 30 -14.37 -2.91 -26.98
C ASP A 30 -14.59 -4.38 -26.55
N GLY A 31 -15.78 -4.67 -26.02
CA GLY A 31 -16.19 -6.01 -25.56
C GLY A 31 -15.35 -6.61 -24.42
N TRP A 32 -15.00 -7.90 -24.54
CA TRP A 32 -14.33 -8.71 -23.50
C TRP A 32 -12.99 -8.16 -23.01
N LYS A 33 -12.31 -7.33 -23.81
CA LYS A 33 -11.03 -6.72 -23.45
C LYS A 33 -11.16 -5.68 -22.35
N LEU A 34 -12.34 -5.07 -22.16
CA LEU A 34 -12.60 -4.17 -21.03
C LEU A 34 -12.55 -4.91 -19.69
N SER A 35 -12.97 -6.19 -19.68
CA SER A 35 -12.89 -7.03 -18.49
C SER A 35 -11.44 -7.19 -17.99
N ILE A 36 -10.46 -7.28 -18.90
CA ILE A 36 -9.02 -7.33 -18.56
C ILE A 36 -8.57 -6.08 -17.80
N TRP A 37 -9.05 -4.90 -18.21
CA TRP A 37 -8.74 -3.64 -17.52
C TRP A 37 -9.40 -3.55 -16.13
N VAL A 38 -10.59 -4.11 -15.97
CA VAL A 38 -11.26 -4.22 -14.66
C VAL A 38 -10.47 -5.15 -13.75
N PHE A 39 -10.05 -6.32 -14.24
CA PHE A 39 -9.18 -7.24 -13.48
C PHE A 39 -7.87 -6.56 -13.05
N TYR A 40 -7.26 -5.74 -13.90
CA TYR A 40 -6.06 -4.97 -13.54
C TYR A 40 -6.30 -4.05 -12.32
N VAL A 41 -7.42 -3.32 -12.28
CA VAL A 41 -7.77 -2.45 -11.15
C VAL A 41 -7.97 -3.27 -9.87
N PHE A 42 -8.61 -4.44 -9.96
CA PHE A 42 -8.80 -5.33 -8.81
C PHE A 42 -7.47 -5.88 -8.28
N ILE A 43 -6.57 -6.33 -9.17
CA ILE A 43 -5.25 -6.84 -8.77
C ILE A 43 -4.45 -5.75 -8.04
N MET A 44 -4.47 -4.53 -8.54
CA MET A 44 -3.80 -3.40 -7.87
C MET A 44 -4.43 -3.08 -6.51
N GLY A 45 -5.75 -3.25 -6.38
CA GLY A 45 -6.44 -3.17 -5.11
C GLY A 45 -5.95 -4.21 -4.10
N ILE A 46 -5.81 -5.46 -4.53
CA ILE A 46 -5.32 -6.57 -3.70
C ILE A 46 -3.88 -6.29 -3.25
N VAL A 47 -2.99 -5.94 -4.18
CA VAL A 47 -1.58 -5.59 -3.87
C VAL A 47 -1.49 -4.44 -2.88
N TRP A 48 -2.33 -3.42 -3.02
CA TRP A 48 -2.37 -2.32 -2.06
C TRP A 48 -2.88 -2.78 -0.68
N SER A 49 -3.92 -3.63 -0.65
CA SER A 49 -4.47 -4.14 0.59
C SER A 49 -3.46 -4.98 1.35
N THR A 50 -2.75 -5.88 0.66
CA THR A 50 -1.71 -6.70 1.28
C THR A 50 -0.53 -5.85 1.76
N GLY A 51 -0.14 -4.82 1.01
CA GLY A 51 0.88 -3.87 1.44
C GLY A 51 0.50 -3.12 2.73
N VAL A 52 -0.77 -2.74 2.88
CA VAL A 52 -1.28 -2.08 4.09
C VAL A 52 -1.27 -3.04 5.29
N GLU A 53 -1.69 -4.29 5.11
CA GLU A 53 -1.64 -5.30 6.18
C GLU A 53 -0.20 -5.55 6.65
N ILE A 54 0.77 -5.65 5.73
CA ILE A 54 2.18 -5.84 6.07
C ILE A 54 2.78 -4.59 6.75
N ALA A 55 2.34 -3.40 6.34
CA ALA A 55 2.77 -2.14 6.91
C ALA A 55 2.02 -1.75 8.18
N HIS A 56 1.10 -2.61 8.65
CA HIS A 56 0.38 -2.40 9.88
C HIS A 56 1.37 -2.55 11.07
N PRO A 57 1.54 -1.51 11.89
CA PRO A 57 2.52 -1.55 12.97
C PRO A 57 2.13 -2.56 14.07
N ASP A 58 3.08 -3.42 14.46
CA ASP A 58 2.98 -4.24 15.67
C ASP A 58 3.15 -3.37 16.93
N GLU A 59 2.76 -3.90 18.10
CA GLU A 59 2.94 -3.21 19.39
C GLU A 59 4.42 -2.81 19.64
N GLU A 60 5.40 -3.64 19.24
CA GLU A 60 6.82 -3.26 19.33
C GLU A 60 7.18 -2.02 18.50
N VAL A 61 6.57 -1.89 17.32
CA VAL A 61 6.76 -0.73 16.43
C VAL A 61 6.14 0.50 17.07
N TYR A 62 4.93 0.37 17.64
CA TYR A 62 4.27 1.43 18.38
C TYR A 62 5.11 1.93 19.55
N GLN A 63 5.64 1.03 20.39
CA GLN A 63 6.44 1.41 21.56
C GLN A 63 7.75 2.09 21.18
N TYR A 64 8.40 1.64 20.10
CA TYR A 64 9.62 2.28 19.60
C TYR A 64 9.32 3.68 19.05
N SER A 65 8.32 3.77 18.17
CA SER A 65 7.95 5.03 17.51
C SER A 65 7.34 6.04 18.48
N GLU A 66 6.62 5.60 19.52
CA GLU A 66 6.06 6.49 20.54
C GLU A 66 7.14 7.23 21.31
N LYS A 67 8.23 6.55 21.69
CA LYS A 67 9.35 7.20 22.37
C LYS A 67 9.97 8.30 21.53
N GLU A 68 10.19 8.05 20.24
CA GLU A 68 10.80 9.03 19.33
C GLU A 68 9.84 10.16 18.96
N ILE A 69 8.57 9.85 18.67
CA ILE A 69 7.59 10.84 18.23
C ILE A 69 7.13 11.72 19.39
N LEU A 70 6.96 11.16 20.60
CA LEU A 70 6.63 11.95 21.77
C LEU A 70 7.79 12.89 22.15
N ALA A 71 9.04 12.41 22.08
CA ALA A 71 10.21 13.22 22.40
C ALA A 71 10.43 14.38 21.41
N ASN A 72 10.22 14.14 20.11
CA ASN A 72 10.52 15.14 19.07
C ASN A 72 9.32 16.03 18.70
N TYR A 73 8.10 15.49 18.77
CA TYR A 73 6.89 16.15 18.28
C TYR A 73 5.83 16.39 19.36
N GLY A 74 5.97 15.79 20.55
CA GLY A 74 5.01 15.97 21.66
C GLY A 74 3.63 15.36 21.41
N VAL A 75 3.49 14.49 20.41
CA VAL A 75 2.22 13.85 20.05
C VAL A 75 2.25 12.36 20.33
N HIS A 76 1.15 11.83 20.88
CA HIS A 76 0.97 10.40 21.05
C HIS A 76 0.76 9.70 19.71
N VAL A 77 1.53 8.67 19.44
CA VAL A 77 1.48 7.90 18.18
C VAL A 77 0.14 7.22 17.98
N ARG A 78 -0.56 6.85 19.07
CA ARG A 78 -1.90 6.26 19.01
C ARG A 78 -2.98 7.23 18.48
N ASN A 79 -2.70 8.53 18.43
CA ASN A 79 -3.62 9.54 17.89
C ASN A 79 -3.39 9.85 16.41
N ILE A 80 -2.40 9.23 15.77
CA ILE A 80 -2.02 9.50 14.38
C ILE A 80 -2.08 8.20 13.57
N PRO A 81 -2.66 8.20 12.35
CA PRO A 81 -2.56 7.05 11.47
C PRO A 81 -1.09 6.83 11.06
N MET A 82 -0.53 5.67 11.43
CA MET A 82 0.86 5.31 11.17
C MET A 82 0.94 3.99 10.41
N PHE A 83 1.69 4.00 9.30
CA PHE A 83 2.14 2.79 8.61
C PHE A 83 3.66 2.72 8.76
N SER A 84 4.16 1.80 9.58
CA SER A 84 5.58 1.70 9.90
C SER A 84 5.99 0.26 10.12
N ILE A 85 7.17 -0.08 9.62
CA ILE A 85 7.78 -1.39 9.75
C ILE A 85 9.19 -1.18 10.30
N LEU A 86 9.52 -1.87 11.39
CA LEU A 86 10.88 -1.89 11.90
C LEU A 86 11.73 -2.88 11.09
N ALA A 87 12.77 -2.36 10.43
CA ALA A 87 13.74 -3.21 9.73
C ALA A 87 14.65 -3.98 10.69
N TYR A 88 14.93 -3.41 11.87
CA TYR A 88 15.84 -3.97 12.86
C TYR A 88 15.23 -3.89 14.26
N VAL A 89 15.44 -4.95 15.06
CA VAL A 89 15.12 -4.98 16.48
C VAL A 89 16.40 -5.15 17.28
N LYS A 90 16.48 -4.52 18.45
CA LYS A 90 17.64 -4.64 19.33
C LYS A 90 17.46 -5.87 20.24
N LYS A 91 18.29 -6.89 20.05
CA LYS A 91 18.32 -8.11 20.89
C LYS A 91 19.70 -8.25 21.52
N ASN A 92 19.76 -8.25 22.86
CA ASN A 92 21.02 -8.33 23.64
C ASN A 92 22.08 -7.28 23.25
N GLY A 93 21.66 -6.06 22.93
CA GLY A 93 22.56 -4.97 22.54
C GLY A 93 22.92 -4.94 21.05
N LEU A 94 22.61 -5.99 20.28
CA LEU A 94 22.89 -6.09 18.85
C LEU A 94 21.63 -5.80 18.02
N LEU A 95 21.79 -5.17 16.86
CA LEU A 95 20.71 -4.98 15.90
C LEU A 95 20.55 -6.23 15.04
N VAL A 96 19.36 -6.84 15.10
CA VAL A 96 19.02 -8.03 14.33
C VAL A 96 17.90 -7.67 13.35
N ARG A 97 18.00 -8.13 12.11
CA ARG A 97 16.94 -7.92 11.10
C ARG A 97 15.64 -8.55 11.59
N LYS A 98 14.59 -7.73 11.72
CA LYS A 98 13.25 -8.24 12.09
C LYS A 98 12.66 -8.96 10.87
N ASN A 99 12.10 -10.14 11.08
CA ASN A 99 11.41 -10.84 10.01
C ASN A 99 10.03 -10.21 9.85
N ILE A 100 9.75 -9.64 8.68
CA ILE A 100 8.52 -8.87 8.43
C ILE A 100 7.34 -9.82 8.11
N LEU A 101 7.64 -11.08 7.78
CA LEU A 101 6.66 -12.11 7.42
C LEU A 101 6.29 -13.05 8.58
N SER A 102 6.90 -12.90 9.75
CA SER A 102 6.49 -13.68 10.92
C SER A 102 5.17 -13.10 11.43
N VAL A 103 4.08 -13.77 11.07
CA VAL A 103 2.74 -13.54 11.63
C VAL A 103 2.86 -13.53 13.15
N PRO A 104 2.31 -12.52 13.85
CA PRO A 104 2.29 -12.53 15.31
C PRO A 104 1.54 -13.78 15.78
N GLU A 105 2.23 -14.69 16.48
CA GLU A 105 1.53 -15.72 17.26
C GLU A 105 0.63 -14.99 18.26
N ARG A 106 -0.67 -15.26 18.12
CA ARG A 106 -1.73 -14.68 18.93
C ARG A 106 -1.70 -15.25 20.36
#